data_AF-A0A452SM68-F1
#
_entry.id   AF-A0A452SM68-F1
#
_cell.length_a   1.000
_cell.length_b   1.000
_cell.length_c   1.000
_cell.angle_alpha   90.00
_cell.angle_beta   90.00
_cell.angle_gamma   90.00
#
_symmetry.space_group_name_H-M   'P 1'
#
loop_
_entity.id
_entity.type
_entity.pdbx_description
1 polymer ?
#
loop_
_entity_poly.entity_id
_entity_poly.type
_entity_poly.pdbx_seq_one_letter_code
_entity_poly.pdbx_strand_id
1 'polypeptide(L)'
;MLNRQSHPGAPNMVLFTVVAILSCSFRKLFFFKYGKQESKQVNSLCVHHFYLHTDNHHQSTASGVLQTQLSFWENKTPQKPDMSHLPIAMVSDLPPPPILSYLSKPAAAHPAGSPTETKQNSPCSFRRHKMYREQLNLTSLDAPLQLRLEASWVQFHLGISRQGLYPRSSPVVSQLLQDMRRFPTISADYSQDEKALLGACDCSQIVKPSGVHLKLVLRFSDFGKAMFKPMRQQRDEETPADFFYFIDFQRHNAEIAAFHLDRILDFRRVPPTVGRLVNVTKEILEVTKNEILQSVFFVSPASNVCFFAKCPYMCKTEYAVCGNPHLLEGSLSAFLPSLNLAPRLSVPNPWIRSYSLAGKEEWEVNPLYCNTVKQTYPYNSSNRLLNIIDMAIFDFLIGNMDRHHYEMFTKFGDDGFLIHLDNARGFGRHSQDELSILSPLSQCCRIKKKTLLHLQLLAQADYRLSDVMRESLLEDQLSPVLTEPHLLALDRRLQIILQTVEACVEAHGEQSVVATDSAEQSVPDSSQANLTS
;
A
#
# COMPACT_ATOMS: atom_id res chain seq x y z
N MET A 1 -4.53 71.62 -0.59
CA MET A 1 -5.84 72.00 -0.04
C MET A 1 -6.21 70.89 0.95
N LEU A 2 -6.25 71.08 2.28
CA LEU A 2 -7.20 71.89 3.08
C LEU A 2 -8.65 71.42 2.81
N ASN A 3 -9.51 70.99 3.76
CA ASN A 3 -9.59 70.88 5.25
C ASN A 3 -10.76 69.87 5.58
N ARG A 4 -11.22 69.39 6.77
CA ARG A 4 -10.86 69.19 8.22
C ARG A 4 -12.10 68.46 8.89
N GLN A 5 -12.16 67.83 10.08
CA GLN A 5 -11.22 67.49 11.17
C GLN A 5 -11.74 66.35 12.11
N SER A 6 -10.83 65.49 12.59
CA SER A 6 -10.60 64.97 13.97
C SER A 6 -11.74 64.56 14.97
N HIS A 7 -11.72 63.28 15.42
CA HIS A 7 -11.21 62.73 16.73
C HIS A 7 -11.19 63.59 18.03
N PRO A 8 -10.99 63.01 19.26
CA PRO A 8 -11.14 61.61 19.78
C PRO A 8 -11.78 61.50 21.22
N GLY A 9 -11.77 60.31 21.88
CA GLY A 9 -11.99 60.19 23.35
C GLY A 9 -12.09 58.76 23.95
N ALA A 10 -11.53 58.54 25.15
CA ALA A 10 -11.59 57.35 26.03
C ALA A 10 -11.12 57.77 27.48
N PRO A 11 -10.99 56.94 28.55
CA PRO A 11 -11.26 55.49 28.75
C PRO A 11 -11.95 55.13 30.13
N ASN A 12 -11.88 53.84 30.54
CA ASN A 12 -11.97 53.27 31.92
C ASN A 12 -13.29 53.26 32.74
N MET A 13 -13.79 52.05 33.08
CA MET A 13 -13.75 51.53 34.48
C MET A 13 -14.02 50.01 34.58
N VAL A 14 -13.83 49.44 35.78
CA VAL A 14 -13.86 47.99 36.10
C VAL A 14 -15.05 47.64 37.00
N LEU A 15 -15.68 46.47 36.80
CA LEU A 15 -16.28 45.70 37.90
C LEU A 15 -16.37 44.19 37.61
N PHE A 16 -16.15 43.37 38.63
CA PHE A 16 -16.43 41.91 38.63
C PHE A 16 -17.90 41.63 38.98
N THR A 17 -18.46 40.53 38.47
CA THR A 17 -19.41 39.69 39.23
C THR A 17 -19.33 38.25 38.71
N VAL A 18 -19.30 37.27 39.61
CA VAL A 18 -19.36 35.83 39.30
C VAL A 18 -20.77 35.32 39.61
N VAL A 19 -21.39 34.61 38.68
CA VAL A 19 -22.55 33.74 38.96
C VAL A 19 -22.35 32.40 38.26
N ALA A 20 -22.20 31.33 39.03
CA ALA A 20 -22.28 29.96 38.54
C ALA A 20 -23.71 29.45 38.76
N ILE A 21 -24.27 28.73 37.78
CA ILE A 21 -25.54 28.02 37.94
C ILE A 21 -25.26 26.53 38.00
N LEU A 22 -25.31 25.99 39.22
CA LEU A 22 -25.46 24.55 39.46
C LEU A 22 -26.93 24.16 39.26
N SER A 23 -27.15 22.97 38.73
CA SER A 23 -28.40 22.23 38.95
C SER A 23 -28.08 20.74 39.04
N CYS A 24 -27.99 20.27 40.28
CA CYS A 24 -27.86 18.85 40.60
C CYS A 24 -29.23 18.31 40.99
N SER A 25 -29.60 17.13 40.51
CA SER A 25 -30.81 16.42 40.93
C SER A 25 -30.51 14.94 41.16
N PHE A 26 -30.19 14.62 42.42
CA PHE A 26 -30.14 13.24 42.90
C PHE A 26 -31.55 12.67 43.02
N ARG A 27 -31.78 11.48 42.47
CA ARG A 27 -32.67 10.48 43.09
C ARG A 27 -32.00 9.12 43.11
N LYS A 28 -31.60 8.68 44.31
CA LYS A 28 -31.37 7.26 44.60
C LYS A 28 -32.72 6.58 44.79
N LEU A 29 -32.84 5.34 44.34
CA LEU A 29 -33.63 4.34 45.05
C LEU A 29 -32.77 3.07 45.16
N PHE A 30 -32.71 2.50 46.37
CA PHE A 30 -31.98 1.27 46.65
C PHE A 30 -32.98 0.10 46.67
N PHE A 31 -32.57 -1.06 46.14
CA PHE A 31 -32.90 -2.34 46.78
C PHE A 31 -31.76 -3.34 46.60
N PHE A 32 -31.61 -4.23 47.59
CA PHE A 32 -30.45 -5.11 47.77
C PHE A 32 -30.79 -6.56 47.37
N LYS A 33 -29.81 -7.32 46.84
CA LYS A 33 -29.34 -8.59 47.46
C LYS A 33 -28.07 -9.15 46.77
N TYR A 34 -27.21 -9.73 47.60
CA TYR A 34 -26.01 -10.57 47.41
C TYR A 34 -25.54 -11.00 46.00
N GLY A 35 -24.24 -11.08 45.73
CA GLY A 35 -23.10 -10.78 46.63
C GLY A 35 -21.73 -11.31 46.17
N LYS A 36 -20.79 -11.31 47.13
CA LYS A 36 -19.32 -11.54 47.03
C LYS A 36 -18.51 -10.47 46.30
N GLN A 37 -17.59 -9.87 47.05
CA GLN A 37 -16.43 -9.12 46.56
C GLN A 37 -15.31 -10.09 46.17
N GLU A 38 -14.42 -9.65 45.29
CA GLU A 38 -12.99 -9.73 45.58
C GLU A 38 -12.30 -8.49 45.00
N SER A 39 -11.24 -8.01 45.65
CA SER A 39 -10.71 -6.66 45.43
C SER A 39 -9.28 -6.66 44.89
N LYS A 40 -9.04 -5.89 43.82
CA LYS A 40 -7.70 -5.40 43.46
C LYS A 40 -7.75 -3.90 43.21
N GLN A 41 -6.94 -3.15 43.94
CA GLN A 41 -6.69 -1.73 43.65
C GLN A 41 -5.82 -1.62 42.40
N VAL A 42 -6.10 -0.61 41.58
CA VAL A 42 -5.17 -0.10 40.57
C VAL A 42 -5.03 1.40 40.83
N ASN A 43 -3.86 1.82 41.30
CA ASN A 43 -3.58 3.24 41.48
C ASN A 43 -3.24 3.85 40.12
N SER A 44 -4.12 4.73 39.62
CA SER A 44 -3.80 5.60 38.48
C SER A 44 -3.22 6.92 39.00
N LEU A 45 -1.96 7.22 38.66
CA LEU A 45 -1.42 8.57 38.81
C LEU A 45 -1.73 9.37 37.53
N CYS A 46 -2.70 10.28 37.61
CA CYS A 46 -2.85 11.32 36.60
C CYS A 46 -1.82 12.43 36.86
N VAL A 47 -0.77 12.51 36.03
CA VAL A 47 0.16 13.65 36.02
C VAL A 47 -0.35 14.68 35.02
N HIS A 48 -1.00 15.74 35.52
CA HIS A 48 -1.28 16.92 34.72
C HIS A 48 -0.03 17.79 34.62
N HIS A 49 0.53 17.95 33.42
CA HIS A 49 1.49 19.01 33.14
C HIS A 49 0.78 20.18 32.44
N PHE A 50 0.79 21.35 33.07
CA PHE A 50 0.41 22.60 32.43
C PHE A 50 1.57 23.09 31.55
N TYR A 51 1.26 23.57 30.36
CA TYR A 51 2.14 24.45 29.58
C TYR A 51 1.64 25.88 29.71
N LEU A 52 2.53 26.79 30.11
CA LEU A 52 2.32 28.23 30.08
C LEU A 52 3.18 28.81 28.96
N HIS A 53 2.58 29.64 28.11
CA HIS A 53 3.29 30.44 27.12
C HIS A 53 3.92 31.67 27.80
N THR A 54 5.19 31.95 27.49
CA THR A 54 5.81 33.26 27.74
C THR A 54 6.76 33.60 26.60
N ASP A 55 6.37 34.54 25.75
CA ASP A 55 7.28 35.16 24.77
C ASP A 55 8.16 36.21 25.46
N ASN A 56 9.42 36.35 25.04
CA ASN A 56 10.03 37.66 24.82
C ASN A 56 11.36 37.63 24.02
N HIS A 57 11.80 38.82 23.63
CA HIS A 57 12.83 39.05 22.61
C HIS A 57 14.29 39.17 23.13
N HIS A 58 15.20 39.17 22.13
CA HIS A 58 16.47 39.93 22.02
C HIS A 58 17.84 39.32 22.43
N GLN A 59 18.61 39.04 21.36
CA GLN A 59 19.98 39.53 21.07
C GLN A 59 21.25 39.03 21.81
N SER A 60 22.11 38.41 20.98
CA SER A 60 23.55 38.69 20.77
C SER A 60 24.62 38.32 21.82
N THR A 61 25.57 37.49 21.34
CA THR A 61 27.03 37.56 21.54
C THR A 61 27.63 37.63 22.96
N ALA A 62 28.39 36.60 23.32
CA ALA A 62 29.86 36.68 23.42
C ALA A 62 30.51 35.29 23.59
N SER A 63 31.81 35.18 23.29
CA SER A 63 32.67 34.06 23.68
C SER A 63 33.48 34.47 24.92
N GLY A 64 33.81 33.54 25.82
CA GLY A 64 34.53 33.87 27.05
C GLY A 64 34.90 32.67 27.93
N VAL A 65 36.10 32.15 27.73
CA VAL A 65 36.72 31.12 28.59
C VAL A 65 37.04 31.71 29.97
N LEU A 66 36.74 30.97 31.05
CA LEU A 66 37.56 30.99 32.26
C LEU A 66 37.45 29.67 33.03
N GLN A 67 38.57 29.23 33.60
CA GLN A 67 38.80 27.89 34.17
C GLN A 67 39.32 28.04 35.61
N THR A 68 39.30 26.93 36.37
CA THR A 68 40.01 26.72 37.66
C THR A 68 39.36 27.42 38.88
N GLN A 69 39.41 26.93 40.13
CA GLN A 69 40.32 25.97 40.80
C GLN A 69 39.62 25.10 41.89
N LEU A 70 40.16 23.87 42.09
CA LEU A 70 40.43 23.13 43.36
C LEU A 70 39.30 22.85 44.41
N SER A 71 39.35 21.80 45.28
CA SER A 71 39.95 20.44 45.24
C SER A 71 39.70 19.67 46.57
N PHE A 72 39.72 18.32 46.54
CA PHE A 72 39.73 17.38 47.71
C PHE A 72 38.46 17.38 48.59
N TRP A 73 37.92 16.24 49.05
CA TRP A 73 38.59 15.02 49.56
C TRP A 73 38.26 13.71 48.82
N GLU A 74 38.98 12.65 49.21
CA GLU A 74 38.93 11.27 48.69
C GLU A 74 37.89 10.39 49.44
N ASN A 75 37.68 9.07 49.23
CA ASN A 75 38.43 8.02 48.51
C ASN A 75 37.53 6.80 48.17
N LYS A 76 38.07 5.81 47.44
CA LYS A 76 37.61 4.42 47.11
C LYS A 76 36.90 4.19 45.76
N THR A 77 37.66 3.58 44.84
CA THR A 77 37.19 2.72 43.74
C THR A 77 37.05 1.25 44.21
N PRO A 78 36.50 0.34 43.37
CA PRO A 78 37.36 -0.51 42.54
C PRO A 78 36.98 -0.54 41.05
N GLN A 79 37.79 -1.22 40.23
CA GLN A 79 37.70 -1.24 38.76
C GLN A 79 36.96 -2.46 38.17
N LYS A 80 36.74 -2.42 36.84
CA LYS A 80 36.18 -3.50 36.01
C LYS A 80 37.06 -4.78 36.00
N PRO A 81 36.48 -5.96 35.69
CA PRO A 81 37.20 -7.03 35.00
C PRO A 81 37.31 -6.75 33.48
N ASP A 82 38.28 -7.40 32.83
CA ASP A 82 38.60 -7.27 31.40
C ASP A 82 38.14 -8.50 30.59
N MET A 83 38.05 -8.39 29.25
CA MET A 83 37.73 -9.51 28.36
C MET A 83 38.97 -10.06 27.66
N SER A 84 39.57 -11.12 28.21
CA SER A 84 40.45 -12.00 27.44
C SER A 84 40.45 -13.44 27.97
N HIS A 85 40.59 -14.39 27.01
CA HIS A 85 40.83 -15.84 27.13
C HIS A 85 39.63 -16.82 27.10
N LEU A 86 39.82 -17.85 26.24
CA LEU A 86 39.14 -19.16 26.14
C LEU A 86 37.70 -19.17 25.57
N PRO A 87 37.29 -20.25 24.87
CA PRO A 87 38.01 -20.83 23.73
C PRO A 87 37.07 -21.09 22.52
N ILE A 88 37.66 -21.37 21.34
CA ILE A 88 36.89 -21.82 20.17
C ILE A 88 36.38 -23.25 20.39
N ALA A 89 35.08 -23.47 20.19
CA ALA A 89 34.47 -24.80 20.09
C ALA A 89 33.64 -24.88 18.80
N MET A 90 33.89 -25.90 17.97
CA MET A 90 33.03 -26.22 16.83
C MET A 90 31.76 -26.92 17.33
N VAL A 91 30.60 -26.51 16.81
CA VAL A 91 29.35 -27.28 16.91
C VAL A 91 28.76 -27.38 15.51
N SER A 92 29.05 -28.49 14.83
CA SER A 92 28.22 -28.96 13.72
C SER A 92 26.97 -29.66 14.26
N ASP A 93 26.00 -29.89 13.38
CA ASP A 93 24.89 -30.83 13.57
C ASP A 93 23.89 -30.53 14.71
N LEU A 94 22.97 -29.60 14.42
CA LEU A 94 21.62 -29.61 15.01
C LEU A 94 20.57 -29.80 13.88
N PRO A 95 19.64 -30.76 14.01
CA PRO A 95 18.62 -31.00 12.98
C PRO A 95 17.53 -29.92 12.99
N PRO A 96 16.85 -29.67 11.85
CA PRO A 96 15.77 -28.68 11.77
C PRO A 96 14.53 -29.12 12.59
N PRO A 97 13.74 -28.16 13.11
CA PRO A 97 12.51 -28.47 13.84
C PRO A 97 11.44 -29.12 12.94
N PRO A 98 10.55 -29.96 13.49
CA PRO A 98 9.62 -30.77 12.71
C PRO A 98 8.55 -29.94 11.97
N ILE A 99 8.39 -30.23 10.67
CA ILE A 99 7.35 -29.64 9.83
C ILE A 99 5.98 -30.19 10.26
N LEU A 100 5.08 -29.31 10.69
CA LEU A 100 3.68 -29.65 10.98
C LEU A 100 2.88 -29.89 9.69
N SER A 101 2.99 -31.10 9.15
CA SER A 101 2.22 -31.54 7.99
C SER A 101 0.79 -31.94 8.39
N TYR A 102 -0.19 -31.08 8.09
CA TYR A 102 -1.62 -31.39 8.23
C TYR A 102 -2.07 -32.40 7.15
N LEU A 103 -1.69 -33.66 7.32
CA LEU A 103 -2.15 -34.79 6.50
C LEU A 103 -3.60 -35.14 6.86
N SER A 104 -4.54 -34.67 6.04
CA SER A 104 -5.94 -35.11 6.08
C SER A 104 -6.06 -36.59 5.68
N LYS A 105 -6.45 -37.44 6.63
CA LYS A 105 -6.77 -38.85 6.34
C LYS A 105 -7.99 -38.96 5.41
N PRO A 106 -8.01 -39.89 4.45
CA PRO A 106 -9.17 -40.12 3.59
C PRO A 106 -10.34 -40.72 4.38
N ALA A 107 -11.56 -40.35 4.01
CA ALA A 107 -12.77 -40.98 4.52
C ALA A 107 -13.01 -42.34 3.85
N ALA A 108 -13.60 -43.28 4.58
CA ALA A 108 -13.89 -44.63 4.07
C ALA A 108 -15.04 -44.61 3.04
N ALA A 109 -14.96 -45.52 2.06
CA ALA A 109 -15.96 -45.68 1.01
C ALA A 109 -17.00 -46.77 1.37
N HIS A 110 -18.26 -46.50 1.08
CA HIS A 110 -19.35 -47.49 1.03
C HIS A 110 -20.24 -47.24 -0.21
N PRO A 111 -21.00 -48.25 -0.67
CA PRO A 111 -21.15 -48.49 -2.11
C PRO A 111 -22.25 -47.69 -2.82
N ALA A 112 -22.19 -47.70 -4.15
CA ALA A 112 -23.07 -46.96 -5.04
C ALA A 112 -24.50 -47.54 -5.14
N GLY A 113 -25.48 -46.64 -5.25
CA GLY A 113 -26.80 -46.91 -5.80
C GLY A 113 -26.94 -46.29 -7.20
N SER A 114 -27.74 -46.89 -8.08
CA SER A 114 -27.91 -46.47 -9.48
C SER A 114 -28.82 -45.23 -9.65
N PRO A 115 -28.75 -44.50 -10.78
CA PRO A 115 -29.25 -43.13 -10.85
C PRO A 115 -30.57 -42.95 -11.62
N THR A 116 -31.46 -42.09 -11.11
CA THR A 116 -32.48 -41.37 -11.88
C THR A 116 -32.78 -39.99 -11.29
N GLU A 117 -32.21 -38.92 -11.84
CA GLU A 117 -32.86 -37.60 -12.01
C GLU A 117 -31.91 -36.58 -12.67
N THR A 118 -32.37 -35.92 -13.74
CA THR A 118 -31.62 -34.95 -14.54
C THR A 118 -31.60 -33.55 -13.90
N LYS A 119 -30.84 -33.38 -12.81
CA LYS A 119 -30.67 -32.07 -12.16
C LYS A 119 -29.65 -31.19 -12.89
N GLN A 120 -30.16 -30.09 -13.47
CA GLN A 120 -29.41 -29.12 -14.27
C GLN A 120 -28.20 -28.52 -13.55
N ASN A 121 -27.09 -28.37 -14.28
CA ASN A 121 -25.83 -27.81 -13.77
C ASN A 121 -25.87 -26.27 -13.67
N SER A 122 -26.63 -25.74 -12.72
CA SER A 122 -26.48 -24.34 -12.28
C SER A 122 -25.24 -24.20 -11.39
N PRO A 123 -24.24 -23.36 -11.73
CA PRO A 123 -23.02 -23.23 -10.94
C PRO A 123 -23.25 -22.93 -9.45
N CYS A 124 -22.41 -23.46 -8.57
CA CYS A 124 -22.64 -23.49 -7.12
C CYS A 124 -22.86 -22.11 -6.47
N SER A 125 -22.33 -21.03 -7.08
CA SER A 125 -22.55 -19.65 -6.66
C SER A 125 -24.04 -19.24 -6.70
N PHE A 126 -24.80 -19.69 -7.71
CA PHE A 126 -26.21 -19.34 -7.89
C PHE A 126 -27.11 -19.92 -6.81
N ARG A 127 -26.86 -21.17 -6.39
CA ARG A 127 -27.57 -21.77 -5.25
C ARG A 127 -27.38 -20.94 -3.99
N ARG A 128 -26.14 -20.54 -3.68
CA ARG A 128 -25.85 -19.66 -2.53
C ARG A 128 -26.51 -18.28 -2.64
N HIS A 129 -26.55 -17.68 -3.84
CA HIS A 129 -27.20 -16.38 -4.00
C HIS A 129 -28.72 -16.47 -3.78
N LYS A 130 -29.36 -17.49 -4.34
CA LYS A 130 -30.80 -17.77 -4.18
C LYS A 130 -31.16 -18.07 -2.72
N MET A 131 -30.46 -19.02 -2.08
CA MET A 131 -30.68 -19.38 -0.67
C MET A 131 -30.60 -18.17 0.27
N TYR A 132 -29.68 -17.23 0.05
CA TYR A 132 -29.57 -16.02 0.88
C TYR A 132 -30.71 -15.02 0.64
N ARG A 133 -31.19 -14.86 -0.61
CA ARG A 133 -32.40 -14.05 -0.87
C ARG A 133 -33.63 -14.69 -0.21
N GLU A 134 -33.75 -16.01 -0.27
CA GLU A 134 -34.81 -16.77 0.42
C GLU A 134 -34.74 -16.60 1.96
N GLN A 135 -33.53 -16.62 2.55
CA GLN A 135 -33.33 -16.33 3.98
C GLN A 135 -33.70 -14.90 4.40
N LEU A 136 -33.62 -13.92 3.50
CA LEU A 136 -34.03 -12.52 3.73
C LEU A 136 -35.45 -12.21 3.24
N ASN A 137 -36.25 -13.21 2.82
CA ASN A 137 -37.57 -13.03 2.20
C ASN A 137 -37.59 -12.14 0.93
N LEU A 138 -36.45 -11.99 0.23
CA LEU A 138 -36.39 -11.26 -1.05
C LEU A 138 -36.77 -12.17 -2.22
N THR A 139 -37.75 -11.75 -3.02
CA THR A 139 -38.19 -12.45 -4.23
C THR A 139 -37.06 -12.55 -5.27
N SER A 140 -36.83 -13.75 -5.82
CA SER A 140 -35.83 -13.97 -6.86
C SER A 140 -36.36 -13.56 -8.25
N LEU A 141 -36.46 -12.26 -8.50
CA LEU A 141 -36.99 -11.69 -9.76
C LEU A 141 -36.04 -11.86 -10.96
N ASP A 142 -34.72 -11.88 -10.72
CA ASP A 142 -33.71 -11.89 -11.77
C ASP A 142 -33.43 -13.31 -12.31
N ALA A 143 -33.22 -13.43 -13.62
CA ALA A 143 -32.69 -14.65 -14.22
C ALA A 143 -31.26 -14.95 -13.71
N PRO A 144 -30.83 -16.22 -13.65
CA PRO A 144 -29.45 -16.56 -13.33
C PRO A 144 -28.49 -15.89 -14.33
N LEU A 145 -27.58 -15.06 -13.83
CA LEU A 145 -26.46 -14.55 -14.62
C LEU A 145 -25.65 -15.74 -15.19
N GLN A 146 -24.88 -15.51 -16.24
CA GLN A 146 -24.11 -16.57 -16.89
C GLN A 146 -22.66 -16.09 -17.09
N LEU A 147 -21.69 -16.97 -16.82
CA LEU A 147 -20.29 -16.68 -17.13
C LEU A 147 -20.13 -16.62 -18.66
N ARG A 148 -19.64 -15.48 -19.15
CA ARG A 148 -19.34 -15.23 -20.56
C ARG A 148 -17.83 -15.28 -20.74
N LEU A 149 -17.35 -16.00 -21.77
CA LEU A 149 -15.92 -16.13 -22.06
C LEU A 149 -15.35 -14.81 -22.60
N GLU A 150 -16.23 -14.00 -23.20
CA GLU A 150 -16.00 -12.73 -23.86
C GLU A 150 -15.85 -11.56 -22.87
N ALA A 151 -16.09 -11.78 -21.57
CA ALA A 151 -15.98 -10.74 -20.54
C ALA A 151 -14.52 -10.25 -20.42
N SER A 152 -14.34 -8.93 -20.31
CA SER A 152 -13.02 -8.28 -20.37
C SER A 152 -12.05 -8.77 -19.29
N TRP A 153 -12.54 -9.08 -18.08
CA TRP A 153 -11.71 -9.65 -17.01
C TRP A 153 -11.23 -11.08 -17.32
N VAL A 154 -12.04 -11.88 -18.03
CA VAL A 154 -11.67 -13.23 -18.46
C VAL A 154 -10.59 -13.16 -19.54
N GLN A 155 -10.78 -12.28 -20.53
CA GLN A 155 -9.80 -12.03 -21.59
C GLN A 155 -8.49 -11.44 -21.03
N PHE A 156 -8.56 -10.58 -20.02
CA PHE A 156 -7.39 -10.12 -19.26
C PHE A 156 -6.67 -11.28 -18.56
N HIS A 157 -7.39 -12.17 -17.85
CA HIS A 157 -6.79 -13.33 -17.18
C HIS A 157 -6.12 -14.31 -18.16
N LEU A 158 -6.70 -14.49 -19.35
CA LEU A 158 -6.13 -15.32 -20.42
C LEU A 158 -4.92 -14.65 -21.12
N GLY A 159 -4.85 -13.32 -21.11
CA GLY A 159 -3.76 -12.53 -21.70
C GLY A 159 -2.49 -12.39 -20.85
N ILE A 160 -2.51 -12.82 -19.57
CA ILE A 160 -1.33 -12.78 -18.69
C ILE A 160 -0.27 -13.76 -19.20
N SER A 161 0.94 -13.26 -19.46
CA SER A 161 2.01 -13.97 -20.14
C SER A 161 3.36 -13.75 -19.44
N ARG A 162 4.44 -14.43 -19.87
CA ARG A 162 5.79 -14.21 -19.29
C ARG A 162 6.25 -12.76 -19.49
N GLN A 163 5.71 -12.08 -20.50
CA GLN A 163 6.01 -10.72 -20.91
C GLN A 163 5.27 -9.64 -20.10
N GLY A 164 4.39 -9.99 -19.15
CA GLY A 164 3.69 -9.05 -18.27
C GLY A 164 2.22 -9.41 -18.03
N LEU A 165 1.52 -8.56 -17.28
CA LEU A 165 0.08 -8.71 -17.02
C LEU A 165 -0.79 -8.47 -18.27
N TYR A 166 -0.34 -7.64 -19.19
CA TYR A 166 -1.06 -7.29 -20.41
C TYR A 166 -0.09 -6.95 -21.56
N PRO A 167 -0.49 -7.13 -22.84
CA PRO A 167 0.30 -6.68 -23.98
C PRO A 167 0.19 -5.16 -24.16
N ARG A 168 1.19 -4.56 -24.83
CA ARG A 168 1.19 -3.13 -25.18
C ARG A 168 0.00 -2.79 -26.08
N SER A 169 -0.63 -1.63 -25.85
CA SER A 169 -1.79 -1.14 -26.60
C SER A 169 -2.99 -2.11 -26.63
N SER A 170 -3.21 -2.87 -25.55
CA SER A 170 -4.28 -3.89 -25.47
C SER A 170 -5.69 -3.30 -25.43
N PRO A 171 -6.57 -3.57 -26.43
CA PRO A 171 -7.96 -3.12 -26.38
C PRO A 171 -8.77 -3.82 -25.26
N VAL A 172 -8.34 -5.01 -24.83
CA VAL A 172 -8.94 -5.74 -23.69
C VAL A 172 -8.76 -4.95 -22.39
N VAL A 173 -7.61 -4.28 -22.21
CA VAL A 173 -7.38 -3.42 -21.05
C VAL A 173 -8.27 -2.18 -21.10
N SER A 174 -8.37 -1.52 -22.26
CA SER A 174 -9.28 -0.37 -22.44
C SER A 174 -10.74 -0.74 -22.16
N GLN A 175 -11.19 -1.91 -22.60
CA GLN A 175 -12.54 -2.40 -22.29
C GLN A 175 -12.71 -2.70 -20.79
N LEU A 176 -11.73 -3.37 -20.16
CA LEU A 176 -11.78 -3.69 -18.72
C LEU A 176 -11.86 -2.44 -17.84
N LEU A 177 -11.15 -1.36 -18.20
CA LEU A 177 -11.25 -0.07 -17.50
C LEU A 177 -12.66 0.54 -17.64
N GLN A 178 -13.28 0.47 -18.82
CA GLN A 178 -14.66 0.93 -19.02
C GLN A 178 -15.69 0.06 -18.29
N ASP A 179 -15.51 -1.26 -18.28
CA ASP A 179 -16.41 -2.20 -17.60
C ASP A 179 -16.36 -2.01 -16.07
N MET A 180 -15.17 -1.92 -15.47
CA MET A 180 -15.03 -1.61 -14.04
C MET A 180 -15.57 -0.24 -13.65
N ARG A 181 -15.55 0.75 -14.56
CA ARG A 181 -16.15 2.07 -14.35
C ARG A 181 -17.68 2.05 -14.43
N ARG A 182 -18.27 1.22 -15.31
CA ARG A 182 -19.70 1.28 -15.69
C ARG A 182 -20.57 0.16 -15.11
N PHE A 183 -20.06 -1.06 -14.93
CA PHE A 183 -20.91 -2.20 -14.57
C PHE A 183 -21.42 -2.10 -13.11
N PRO A 184 -22.69 -2.45 -12.84
CA PRO A 184 -23.24 -2.43 -11.49
C PRO A 184 -22.59 -3.52 -10.63
N THR A 185 -22.34 -3.18 -9.38
CA THR A 185 -21.93 -4.12 -8.33
C THR A 185 -23.10 -5.04 -7.96
N ILE A 186 -22.86 -6.34 -7.85
CA ILE A 186 -23.84 -7.36 -7.41
C ILE A 186 -23.49 -7.99 -6.06
N SER A 187 -22.32 -7.65 -5.50
CA SER A 187 -21.85 -8.10 -4.19
C SER A 187 -20.62 -7.32 -3.76
N ALA A 188 -20.57 -6.90 -2.50
CA ALA A 188 -19.41 -6.33 -1.84
C ALA A 188 -19.05 -7.15 -0.58
N ASP A 189 -17.76 -7.25 -0.25
CA ASP A 189 -17.26 -8.05 0.88
C ASP A 189 -15.84 -7.60 1.28
N TYR A 190 -15.37 -7.95 2.48
CA TYR A 190 -13.98 -7.74 2.87
C TYR A 190 -13.01 -8.63 2.08
N SER A 191 -11.75 -8.19 1.96
CA SER A 191 -10.66 -9.00 1.43
C SER A 191 -10.36 -10.23 2.32
N GLN A 192 -9.66 -11.22 1.77
CA GLN A 192 -9.43 -12.49 2.47
C GLN A 192 -8.44 -12.35 3.63
N ASP A 193 -7.51 -11.41 3.52
CA ASP A 193 -6.55 -11.01 4.53
C ASP A 193 -7.21 -10.15 5.64
N GLU A 194 -8.07 -9.18 5.31
CA GLU A 194 -8.89 -8.49 6.32
C GLU A 194 -9.74 -9.50 7.12
N LYS A 195 -10.36 -10.48 6.45
CA LYS A 195 -11.15 -11.54 7.11
C LYS A 195 -10.32 -12.41 8.05
N ALA A 196 -9.03 -12.59 7.79
CA ALA A 196 -8.14 -13.31 8.71
C ALA A 196 -7.79 -12.48 9.96
N LEU A 197 -7.99 -11.15 9.92
CA LEU A 197 -7.79 -10.24 11.05
C LEU A 197 -9.08 -9.99 11.86
N LEU A 198 -10.27 -10.22 11.30
CA LEU A 198 -11.58 -10.06 11.96
C LEU A 198 -11.75 -11.03 13.15
N GLY A 199 -11.21 -10.66 14.31
CA GLY A 199 -11.27 -11.42 15.56
C GLY A 199 -9.95 -11.43 16.35
N ALA A 200 -8.83 -11.11 15.69
CA ALA A 200 -7.49 -11.06 16.29
C ALA A 200 -7.02 -9.60 16.55
N CYS A 201 -7.97 -8.71 16.89
CA CYS A 201 -7.74 -7.27 16.98
C CYS A 201 -7.20 -6.82 18.35
N ASP A 202 -5.97 -7.22 18.71
CA ASP A 202 -5.29 -6.62 19.85
C ASP A 202 -4.86 -5.17 19.51
N CYS A 203 -5.56 -4.20 20.09
CA CYS A 203 -5.31 -2.78 19.87
C CYS A 203 -4.17 -2.22 20.77
N SER A 204 -3.56 -3.06 21.61
CA SER A 204 -2.37 -2.73 22.41
C SER A 204 -1.07 -3.26 21.78
N GLN A 205 -1.14 -4.33 20.98
CA GLN A 205 0.02 -4.91 20.31
C GLN A 205 0.19 -4.38 18.87
N ILE A 206 0.93 -3.27 18.79
CA ILE A 206 1.81 -2.84 17.69
C ILE A 206 1.23 -2.97 16.28
N VAL A 207 0.92 -1.80 15.69
CA VAL A 207 1.32 -1.38 14.33
C VAL A 207 1.79 -2.54 13.44
N LYS A 208 0.86 -3.31 12.87
CA LYS A 208 1.20 -4.19 11.75
C LYS A 208 1.47 -3.31 10.55
N PRO A 209 2.67 -3.36 9.95
CA PRO A 209 2.94 -2.60 8.75
C PRO A 209 2.05 -3.06 7.60
N SER A 210 1.82 -2.14 6.65
CA SER A 210 1.48 -2.44 5.25
C SER A 210 0.41 -3.52 5.00
N GLY A 211 -0.86 -3.11 5.04
CA GLY A 211 -1.98 -3.94 4.55
C GLY A 211 -3.33 -3.73 5.25
N VAL A 212 -3.31 -3.15 6.45
CA VAL A 212 -4.46 -3.03 7.39
C VAL A 212 -5.32 -1.77 7.14
N HIS A 213 -5.26 -1.21 5.93
CA HIS A 213 -6.14 -0.09 5.51
C HIS A 213 -7.44 -0.62 4.93
N LEU A 214 -8.53 0.13 5.13
CA LEU A 214 -9.87 -0.19 4.65
C LEU A 214 -9.89 -0.38 3.13
N LYS A 215 -10.18 -1.59 2.68
CA LYS A 215 -10.36 -1.96 1.27
C LYS A 215 -11.55 -2.91 1.14
N LEU A 216 -12.11 -3.06 -0.06
CA LEU A 216 -13.26 -3.94 -0.29
C LEU A 216 -13.13 -4.70 -1.60
N VAL A 217 -13.64 -5.92 -1.63
CA VAL A 217 -13.75 -6.73 -2.85
C VAL A 217 -15.14 -6.54 -3.44
N LEU A 218 -15.24 -5.73 -4.49
CA LEU A 218 -16.46 -5.56 -5.25
C LEU A 218 -16.53 -6.62 -6.37
N ARG A 219 -17.73 -7.14 -6.64
CA ARG A 219 -18.04 -8.02 -7.76
C ARG A 219 -19.09 -7.37 -8.66
N PHE A 220 -18.83 -7.33 -9.96
CA PHE A 220 -19.72 -6.74 -10.97
C PHE A 220 -20.67 -7.78 -11.59
N SER A 221 -21.66 -7.32 -12.35
CA SER A 221 -22.69 -8.14 -13.01
C SER A 221 -22.18 -9.21 -13.98
N ASP A 222 -20.94 -9.10 -14.46
CA ASP A 222 -20.27 -10.05 -15.35
C ASP A 222 -19.36 -11.06 -14.61
N PHE A 223 -19.48 -11.13 -13.27
CA PHE A 223 -18.61 -11.84 -12.33
C PHE A 223 -17.18 -11.31 -12.16
N GLY A 224 -16.82 -10.24 -12.86
CA GLY A 224 -15.56 -9.53 -12.65
C GLY A 224 -15.44 -9.05 -11.20
N LYS A 225 -14.20 -8.92 -10.72
CA LYS A 225 -13.92 -8.38 -9.39
C LYS A 225 -12.88 -7.27 -9.46
N ALA A 226 -13.04 -6.28 -8.60
CA ALA A 226 -12.01 -5.27 -8.35
C ALA A 226 -11.75 -5.14 -6.84
N MET A 227 -10.52 -4.75 -6.50
CA MET A 227 -10.19 -4.23 -5.18
C MET A 227 -10.55 -2.74 -5.18
N PHE A 228 -11.50 -2.35 -4.35
CA PHE A 228 -11.88 -0.97 -4.09
C PHE A 228 -11.05 -0.41 -2.94
N LYS A 229 -10.29 0.66 -3.20
CA LYS A 229 -9.66 1.49 -2.17
C LYS A 229 -10.36 2.86 -2.16
N PRO A 230 -11.06 3.23 -1.09
CA PRO A 230 -11.78 4.51 -1.01
C PRO A 230 -10.83 5.69 -0.86
N MET A 231 -11.30 6.88 -1.25
CA MET A 231 -10.64 8.15 -0.97
C MET A 231 -10.54 8.37 0.55
N ARG A 232 -9.34 8.76 1.00
CA ARG A 232 -9.02 9.02 2.41
C ARG A 232 -8.44 10.42 2.67
N GLN A 233 -7.85 11.04 1.64
CA GLN A 233 -7.18 12.33 1.66
C GLN A 233 -7.54 13.12 0.40
N GLN A 234 -7.38 14.44 0.45
CA GLN A 234 -7.51 15.32 -0.72
C GLN A 234 -6.28 15.20 -1.65
N ARG A 235 -6.37 15.74 -2.87
CA ARG A 235 -5.30 15.59 -3.89
C ARG A 235 -4.09 16.51 -3.67
N ASP A 236 -4.27 17.53 -2.82
CA ASP A 236 -3.33 18.58 -2.44
C ASP A 236 -2.71 18.35 -1.05
N GLU A 237 -3.21 17.38 -0.28
CA GLU A 237 -2.68 17.01 1.03
C GLU A 237 -1.38 16.20 0.90
N GLU A 238 -0.21 16.83 1.01
CA GLU A 238 1.05 16.10 1.19
C GLU A 238 1.09 15.33 2.54
N THR A 239 1.72 14.16 2.55
CA THR A 239 1.98 13.37 3.77
C THR A 239 2.90 14.16 4.69
N PRO A 240 2.51 14.47 5.95
CA PRO A 240 3.31 15.30 6.86
C PRO A 240 4.73 14.77 7.06
N ALA A 241 5.72 15.65 7.22
CA ALA A 241 7.14 15.29 7.27
C ALA A 241 7.46 14.18 8.28
N ASP A 242 6.90 14.29 9.49
CA ASP A 242 7.12 13.38 10.63
C ASP A 242 6.42 12.02 10.50
N PHE A 243 5.57 11.81 9.47
CA PHE A 243 4.90 10.54 9.26
C PHE A 243 5.88 9.52 8.68
N PHE A 244 6.14 8.46 9.44
CA PHE A 244 6.83 7.28 8.94
C PHE A 244 6.02 6.64 7.82
N TYR A 245 6.72 6.13 6.80
CA TYR A 245 6.12 5.54 5.59
C TYR A 245 5.13 4.40 5.86
N PHE A 246 5.25 3.70 6.99
CA PHE A 246 4.30 2.65 7.40
C PHE A 246 3.04 3.17 8.12
N ILE A 247 3.04 4.42 8.59
CA ILE A 247 1.91 5.12 9.23
C ILE A 247 1.02 5.82 8.20
N ASP A 248 1.58 6.25 7.07
CA ASP A 248 0.88 7.03 6.04
C ASP A 248 -0.44 6.41 5.55
N PHE A 249 -1.39 7.22 5.09
CA PHE A 249 -2.64 6.69 4.55
C PHE A 249 -2.45 6.09 3.15
N GLN A 250 -3.22 5.05 2.84
CA GLN A 250 -3.33 4.57 1.47
C GLN A 250 -4.26 5.49 0.67
N ARG A 251 -3.74 5.98 -0.46
CA ARG A 251 -4.36 6.91 -1.39
C ARG A 251 -4.88 6.15 -2.62
N HIS A 252 -6.12 6.41 -2.99
CA HIS A 252 -6.80 5.78 -4.13
C HIS A 252 -6.24 6.26 -5.47
N ASN A 253 -5.98 7.57 -5.61
CA ASN A 253 -5.44 8.18 -6.82
C ASN A 253 -4.02 7.68 -7.14
N ALA A 254 -3.25 7.30 -6.12
CA ALA A 254 -1.92 6.72 -6.29
C ALA A 254 -1.96 5.36 -7.02
N GLU A 255 -2.93 4.49 -6.78
CA GLU A 255 -3.08 3.22 -7.53
C GLU A 255 -3.46 3.46 -9.00
N ILE A 256 -4.29 4.47 -9.28
CA ILE A 256 -4.67 4.86 -10.65
C ILE A 256 -3.45 5.40 -11.38
N ALA A 257 -2.75 6.37 -10.79
CA ALA A 257 -1.53 6.95 -11.34
C ALA A 257 -0.40 5.93 -11.52
N ALA A 258 -0.23 5.00 -10.58
CA ALA A 258 0.72 3.90 -10.66
C ALA A 258 0.46 3.00 -11.89
N PHE A 259 -0.80 2.64 -12.16
CA PHE A 259 -1.16 1.87 -13.35
C PHE A 259 -0.87 2.64 -14.66
N HIS A 260 -1.22 3.93 -14.72
CA HIS A 260 -0.95 4.74 -15.92
C HIS A 260 0.56 4.94 -16.16
N LEU A 261 1.37 5.07 -15.10
CA LEU A 261 2.83 5.16 -15.18
C LEU A 261 3.46 3.84 -15.63
N ASP A 262 3.02 2.70 -15.08
CA ASP A 262 3.44 1.35 -15.49
C ASP A 262 3.14 1.04 -16.96
N ARG A 263 2.02 1.59 -17.47
CA ARG A 263 1.62 1.56 -18.88
C ARG A 263 2.54 2.42 -19.75
N ILE A 264 2.90 3.63 -19.31
CA ILE A 264 3.77 4.58 -20.02
C ILE A 264 5.24 4.13 -20.07
N LEU A 265 5.78 3.61 -18.96
CA LEU A 265 7.12 3.02 -18.91
C LEU A 265 7.21 1.69 -19.73
N ASP A 266 6.08 1.15 -20.17
CA ASP A 266 5.93 -0.13 -20.88
C ASP A 266 6.50 -1.32 -20.08
N PHE A 267 6.34 -1.24 -18.75
CA PHE A 267 6.60 -2.33 -17.81
C PHE A 267 5.45 -3.35 -17.83
N ARG A 268 4.20 -2.87 -17.73
CA ARG A 268 2.95 -3.65 -17.78
C ARG A 268 2.82 -4.71 -16.66
N ARG A 269 3.07 -4.28 -15.42
CA ARG A 269 3.18 -5.08 -14.19
C ARG A 269 2.22 -4.67 -13.08
N VAL A 270 1.54 -3.52 -13.20
CA VAL A 270 0.45 -3.10 -12.30
C VAL A 270 -0.89 -3.59 -12.87
N PRO A 271 -1.82 -4.17 -12.08
CA PRO A 271 -3.13 -4.55 -12.58
C PRO A 271 -3.92 -3.33 -13.10
N PRO A 272 -4.69 -3.45 -14.20
CA PRO A 272 -5.53 -2.38 -14.72
C PRO A 272 -6.38 -1.76 -13.60
N THR A 273 -6.25 -0.45 -13.42
CA THR A 273 -6.87 0.28 -12.31
C THR A 273 -7.58 1.51 -12.84
N VAL A 274 -8.84 1.71 -12.43
CA VAL A 274 -9.68 2.82 -12.88
C VAL A 274 -10.28 3.56 -11.68
N GLY A 275 -10.57 4.85 -11.84
CA GLY A 275 -11.35 5.61 -10.88
C GLY A 275 -12.86 5.44 -11.05
N ARG A 276 -13.60 5.52 -9.93
CA ARG A 276 -15.07 5.52 -9.92
C ARG A 276 -15.62 6.31 -8.73
N LEU A 277 -16.72 7.02 -8.96
CA LEU A 277 -17.60 7.49 -7.88
C LEU A 277 -18.60 6.37 -7.55
N VAL A 278 -18.51 5.81 -6.34
CA VAL A 278 -19.33 4.68 -5.89
C VAL A 278 -20.42 5.19 -4.95
N ASN A 279 -21.67 4.81 -5.19
CA ASN A 279 -22.76 5.05 -4.24
C ASN A 279 -22.67 4.01 -3.11
N VAL A 280 -22.11 4.38 -1.96
CA VAL A 280 -21.78 3.42 -0.88
C VAL A 280 -23.01 2.72 -0.30
N THR A 281 -24.19 3.32 -0.42
CA THR A 281 -25.46 2.71 -0.02
C THR A 281 -25.84 1.62 -1.04
N LYS A 282 -26.03 1.99 -2.31
CA LYS A 282 -26.53 1.09 -3.36
C LYS A 282 -25.52 0.04 -3.82
N GLU A 283 -24.23 0.37 -3.82
CA GLU A 283 -23.17 -0.41 -4.46
C GLU A 283 -22.25 -1.13 -3.46
N ILE A 284 -22.43 -0.87 -2.15
CA ILE A 284 -21.73 -1.60 -1.08
C ILE A 284 -22.73 -2.16 -0.07
N LEU A 285 -23.47 -1.29 0.65
CA LEU A 285 -24.35 -1.71 1.76
C LEU A 285 -25.51 -2.62 1.31
N GLU A 286 -26.27 -2.22 0.29
CA GLU A 286 -27.44 -2.97 -0.20
C GLU A 286 -27.07 -4.31 -0.89
N VAL A 287 -25.82 -4.45 -1.35
CA VAL A 287 -25.35 -5.64 -2.09
C VAL A 287 -24.42 -6.54 -1.28
N THR A 288 -23.90 -6.10 -0.13
CA THR A 288 -23.12 -6.97 0.73
C THR A 288 -23.98 -8.01 1.43
N LYS A 289 -23.41 -9.20 1.62
CA LYS A 289 -24.00 -10.31 2.38
C LYS A 289 -23.23 -10.60 3.68
N ASN A 290 -22.33 -9.70 4.04
CA ASN A 290 -21.46 -9.81 5.19
C ASN A 290 -22.00 -8.91 6.31
N GLU A 291 -22.63 -9.52 7.32
CA GLU A 291 -23.26 -8.82 8.45
C GLU A 291 -22.26 -7.92 9.21
N ILE A 292 -20.97 -8.29 9.25
CA ILE A 292 -19.93 -7.45 9.86
C ILE A 292 -19.76 -6.16 9.03
N LEU A 293 -19.68 -6.29 7.70
CA LEU A 293 -19.57 -5.13 6.79
C LEU A 293 -20.85 -4.28 6.83
N GLN A 294 -22.04 -4.87 6.96
CA GLN A 294 -23.29 -4.13 7.18
C GLN A 294 -23.26 -3.37 8.51
N SER A 295 -22.80 -4.01 9.60
CA SER A 295 -22.82 -3.44 10.96
C SER A 295 -21.88 -2.24 11.20
N VAL A 296 -20.94 -1.97 10.28
CA VAL A 296 -20.04 -0.81 10.36
C VAL A 296 -20.52 0.42 9.58
N PHE A 297 -21.66 0.35 8.89
CA PHE A 297 -22.27 1.53 8.27
C PHE A 297 -23.01 2.39 9.30
N PHE A 298 -22.88 3.71 9.18
CA PHE A 298 -23.57 4.69 10.02
C PHE A 298 -23.85 6.00 9.26
N VAL A 299 -24.70 6.85 9.82
CA VAL A 299 -24.93 8.22 9.35
C VAL A 299 -24.16 9.18 10.25
N SER A 300 -23.37 10.08 9.66
CA SER A 300 -22.58 11.07 10.42
C SER A 300 -23.45 12.24 10.92
N PRO A 301 -22.94 13.07 11.85
CA PRO A 301 -23.61 14.32 12.25
C PRO A 301 -23.83 15.32 11.10
N ALA A 302 -23.17 15.13 9.95
CA ALA A 302 -23.36 15.91 8.73
C ALA A 302 -24.33 15.25 7.73
N SER A 303 -25.08 14.22 8.15
CA SER A 303 -26.02 13.42 7.32
C SER A 303 -25.38 12.63 6.18
N ASN A 304 -24.06 12.39 6.22
CA ASN A 304 -23.34 11.57 5.25
C ASN A 304 -23.39 10.09 5.65
N VAL A 305 -23.47 9.18 4.67
CA VAL A 305 -23.33 7.74 4.90
C VAL A 305 -21.85 7.37 4.94
N CYS A 306 -21.44 6.72 6.04
CA CYS A 306 -20.06 6.39 6.34
C CYS A 306 -19.89 4.92 6.71
N PHE A 307 -18.68 4.38 6.56
CA PHE A 307 -18.28 3.06 7.06
C PHE A 307 -16.79 3.02 7.44
N PHE A 308 -16.38 2.03 8.23
CA PHE A 308 -15.01 1.90 8.75
C PHE A 308 -14.53 0.43 8.82
N ALA A 309 -13.21 0.23 8.95
CA ALA A 309 -12.63 -1.09 9.13
C ALA A 309 -12.62 -1.49 10.61
N LYS A 310 -13.09 -2.71 10.95
CA LYS A 310 -13.07 -3.27 12.31
C LYS A 310 -11.69 -3.87 12.68
N CYS A 311 -10.61 -3.23 12.23
CA CYS A 311 -9.25 -3.79 12.17
C CYS A 311 -8.28 -2.95 13.04
N PRO A 312 -7.26 -3.55 13.70
CA PRO A 312 -6.60 -2.97 14.87
C PRO A 312 -5.93 -1.60 14.66
N TYR A 313 -5.47 -1.29 13.44
CA TYR A 313 -4.88 0.02 13.11
C TYR A 313 -5.94 1.15 13.05
N MET A 314 -7.21 0.81 12.78
CA MET A 314 -8.29 1.72 12.40
C MET A 314 -9.56 1.52 13.25
N CYS A 315 -9.46 0.91 14.45
CA CYS A 315 -10.57 0.50 15.33
C CYS A 315 -11.43 1.65 15.95
N LYS A 316 -11.45 2.84 15.34
CA LYS A 316 -12.15 4.03 15.82
C LYS A 316 -12.87 4.74 14.66
N THR A 317 -13.93 5.48 14.98
CA THR A 317 -14.71 6.26 14.00
C THR A 317 -13.93 7.39 13.33
N GLU A 318 -12.81 7.86 13.91
CA GLU A 318 -11.89 8.81 13.26
C GLU A 318 -11.29 8.26 11.94
N TYR A 319 -11.33 6.94 11.74
CA TYR A 319 -10.87 6.25 10.53
C TYR A 319 -12.00 5.82 9.58
N ALA A 320 -13.22 6.29 9.79
CA ALA A 320 -14.32 6.08 8.84
C ALA A 320 -14.11 6.89 7.55
N VAL A 321 -14.55 6.33 6.42
CA VAL A 321 -14.73 7.03 5.15
C VAL A 321 -16.22 7.32 4.94
N CYS A 322 -16.54 8.45 4.29
CA CYS A 322 -17.90 8.94 4.15
C CYS A 322 -18.16 9.38 2.70
N GLY A 323 -19.34 9.05 2.17
CA GLY A 323 -19.82 9.66 0.93
C GLY A 323 -20.28 11.11 1.14
N ASN A 324 -20.63 11.79 0.05
CA ASN A 324 -21.22 13.14 0.10
C ASN A 324 -22.58 13.19 -0.64
N PRO A 325 -23.71 12.92 0.04
CA PRO A 325 -23.81 12.12 1.26
C PRO A 325 -23.68 10.61 0.99
N HIS A 326 -23.90 10.16 -0.26
CA HIS A 326 -23.82 8.74 -0.65
C HIS A 326 -22.68 8.43 -1.62
N LEU A 327 -22.20 9.39 -2.40
CA LEU A 327 -21.12 9.17 -3.38
C LEU A 327 -19.76 9.30 -2.70
N LEU A 328 -18.95 8.24 -2.79
CA LEU A 328 -17.56 8.20 -2.33
C LEU A 328 -16.65 7.88 -3.53
N GLU A 329 -15.61 8.68 -3.70
CA GLU A 329 -14.56 8.42 -4.67
C GLU A 329 -13.69 7.23 -4.24
N GLY A 330 -13.18 6.46 -5.19
CA GLY A 330 -12.13 5.47 -4.95
C GLY A 330 -11.59 4.84 -6.23
N SER A 331 -10.54 4.05 -6.08
CA SER A 331 -9.91 3.30 -7.16
C SER A 331 -10.37 1.85 -7.20
N LEU A 332 -10.44 1.28 -8.40
CA LEU A 332 -10.84 -0.09 -8.68
C LEU A 332 -9.74 -0.80 -9.45
N SER A 333 -8.89 -1.54 -8.75
CA SER A 333 -7.85 -2.38 -9.36
C SER A 333 -8.42 -3.75 -9.72
N ALA A 334 -8.29 -4.16 -10.99
CA ALA A 334 -8.76 -5.45 -11.47
C ALA A 334 -8.13 -6.61 -10.70
N PHE A 335 -8.94 -7.55 -10.23
CA PHE A 335 -8.41 -8.75 -9.57
C PHE A 335 -7.57 -9.57 -10.53
N LEU A 336 -6.40 -10.01 -10.06
CA LEU A 336 -5.64 -11.10 -10.68
C LEU A 336 -6.41 -12.43 -10.58
N PRO A 337 -6.02 -13.46 -11.37
CA PRO A 337 -6.57 -14.80 -11.25
C PRO A 337 -6.53 -15.34 -9.82
N SER A 338 -7.45 -16.25 -9.51
CA SER A 338 -7.49 -16.97 -8.23
C SER A 338 -6.16 -17.70 -7.99
N LEU A 339 -5.67 -17.72 -6.75
CA LEU A 339 -4.47 -18.47 -6.36
C LEU A 339 -4.60 -19.98 -6.66
N ASN A 340 -5.83 -20.50 -6.76
CA ASN A 340 -6.10 -21.89 -7.16
C ASN A 340 -5.85 -22.16 -8.66
N LEU A 341 -5.76 -21.12 -9.50
CA LEU A 341 -5.56 -21.20 -10.95
C LEU A 341 -4.17 -20.69 -11.35
N ALA A 342 -3.73 -19.60 -10.73
CA ALA A 342 -2.38 -19.06 -10.88
C ALA A 342 -1.82 -18.73 -9.48
N PRO A 343 -1.17 -19.72 -8.83
CA PRO A 343 -0.45 -19.49 -7.58
C PRO A 343 0.58 -18.38 -7.74
N ARG A 344 0.80 -17.64 -6.64
CA ARG A 344 1.77 -16.56 -6.57
C ARG A 344 2.63 -16.72 -5.33
N LEU A 345 3.90 -16.34 -5.46
CA LEU A 345 4.83 -16.24 -4.34
C LEU A 345 4.96 -14.77 -3.98
N SER A 346 4.76 -14.44 -2.70
CA SER A 346 5.17 -13.16 -2.12
C SER A 346 6.55 -13.35 -1.51
N VAL A 347 7.50 -12.49 -1.86
CA VAL A 347 8.92 -12.60 -1.44
C VAL A 347 9.39 -11.25 -0.88
N PRO A 348 10.11 -11.23 0.26
CA PRO A 348 10.70 -10.01 0.79
C PRO A 348 11.64 -9.35 -0.22
N ASN A 349 11.54 -8.03 -0.33
CA ASN A 349 12.49 -7.21 -1.06
C ASN A 349 13.83 -7.15 -0.27
N PRO A 350 15.01 -7.37 -0.87
CA PRO A 350 16.29 -7.16 -0.17
C PRO A 350 16.47 -5.72 0.34
N TRP A 351 15.85 -4.74 -0.34
CA TRP A 351 15.78 -3.33 0.09
C TRP A 351 14.47 -3.00 0.82
N ILE A 352 13.92 -3.96 1.57
CA ILE A 352 12.89 -3.73 2.59
C ILE A 352 13.41 -2.74 3.64
N ARG A 353 12.58 -1.80 4.12
CA ARG A 353 12.94 -0.90 5.24
C ARG A 353 12.61 -1.51 6.60
N SER A 354 13.30 -1.09 7.65
CA SER A 354 13.03 -1.55 9.02
C SER A 354 11.73 -0.94 9.57
N TYR A 355 10.68 -1.74 9.70
CA TYR A 355 9.34 -1.33 10.18
C TYR A 355 9.30 -1.04 11.69
N SER A 356 10.15 -0.11 12.13
CA SER A 356 10.28 0.38 13.50
C SER A 356 10.75 1.84 13.49
N LEU A 357 10.54 2.58 14.58
CA LEU A 357 10.84 4.02 14.64
C LEU A 357 12.33 4.37 14.73
N ALA A 358 13.19 3.40 15.07
CA ALA A 358 14.61 3.61 15.37
C ALA A 358 15.56 2.57 14.73
N GLY A 359 15.00 1.59 14.01
CA GLY A 359 15.81 0.63 13.24
C GLY A 359 16.45 1.26 12.01
N LYS A 360 17.41 0.54 11.45
CA LYS A 360 17.93 0.68 10.08
C LYS A 360 18.25 -0.70 9.56
N GLU A 361 18.11 -0.90 8.25
CA GLU A 361 18.46 -2.17 7.60
C GLU A 361 19.89 -2.12 7.04
N GLU A 362 20.48 -3.29 6.77
CA GLU A 362 21.88 -3.39 6.36
C GLU A 362 22.19 -2.52 5.14
N TRP A 363 21.30 -2.49 4.15
CA TRP A 363 21.47 -1.70 2.93
C TRP A 363 21.42 -0.18 3.15
N GLU A 364 20.88 0.31 4.26
CA GLU A 364 20.86 1.74 4.61
C GLU A 364 22.20 2.20 5.20
N VAL A 365 23.08 1.27 5.60
CA VAL A 365 24.38 1.56 6.25
C VAL A 365 25.58 0.92 5.53
N ASN A 366 25.38 -0.12 4.72
CA ASN A 366 26.40 -0.82 3.95
C ASN A 366 26.33 -0.43 2.46
N PRO A 367 27.23 0.44 1.94
CA PRO A 367 27.22 0.81 0.52
C PRO A 367 27.59 -0.35 -0.41
N LEU A 368 28.19 -1.43 0.12
CA LEU A 368 28.55 -2.63 -0.64
C LEU A 368 27.46 -3.72 -0.61
N TYR A 369 26.30 -3.46 0.01
CA TYR A 369 25.23 -4.45 0.24
C TYR A 369 24.84 -5.23 -1.03
N CYS A 370 24.70 -4.56 -2.18
CA CYS A 370 24.33 -5.24 -3.42
C CYS A 370 25.37 -6.29 -3.88
N ASN A 371 26.63 -6.20 -3.45
CA ASN A 371 27.63 -7.23 -3.79
C ASN A 371 27.37 -8.56 -3.08
N THR A 372 26.75 -8.54 -1.90
CA THR A 372 26.21 -9.74 -1.23
C THR A 372 24.96 -10.22 -1.94
N VAL A 373 24.01 -9.32 -2.24
CA VAL A 373 22.76 -9.66 -2.95
C VAL A 373 23.04 -10.33 -4.30
N LYS A 374 23.99 -9.81 -5.11
CA LYS A 374 24.43 -10.37 -6.39
C LYS A 374 24.95 -11.82 -6.30
N GLN A 375 25.30 -12.32 -5.10
CA GLN A 375 25.76 -13.69 -4.87
C GLN A 375 24.65 -14.60 -4.30
N THR A 376 23.57 -14.01 -3.78
CA THR A 376 22.46 -14.72 -3.12
C THR A 376 21.39 -15.15 -4.12
N TYR A 377 20.97 -16.42 -4.09
CA TYR A 377 19.82 -16.89 -4.86
C TYR A 377 18.51 -16.27 -4.35
N PRO A 378 17.57 -15.83 -5.22
CA PRO A 378 17.56 -15.91 -6.69
C PRO A 378 18.18 -14.68 -7.41
N TYR A 379 18.73 -13.72 -6.67
CA TYR A 379 19.27 -12.44 -7.19
C TYR A 379 20.61 -12.58 -7.93
N ASN A 380 21.29 -13.72 -7.77
CA ASN A 380 22.41 -14.13 -8.61
C ASN A 380 22.04 -14.36 -10.09
N SER A 381 20.74 -14.51 -10.41
CA SER A 381 20.26 -14.40 -11.79
C SER A 381 20.14 -12.93 -12.21
N SER A 382 20.73 -12.57 -13.37
CA SER A 382 20.71 -11.18 -13.84
C SER A 382 19.29 -10.63 -14.01
N ASN A 383 18.35 -11.45 -14.51
CA ASN A 383 16.96 -11.05 -14.74
C ASN A 383 16.24 -10.66 -13.44
N ARG A 384 16.40 -11.45 -12.35
CA ARG A 384 15.74 -11.16 -11.07
C ARG A 384 16.21 -9.83 -10.47
N LEU A 385 17.51 -9.57 -10.47
CA LEU A 385 18.07 -8.31 -9.96
C LEU A 385 17.63 -7.11 -10.83
N LEU A 386 17.69 -7.24 -12.15
CA LEU A 386 17.24 -6.20 -13.09
C LEU A 386 15.73 -5.91 -12.97
N ASN A 387 14.91 -6.92 -12.66
CA ASN A 387 13.48 -6.72 -12.40
C ASN A 387 13.22 -5.96 -11.07
N ILE A 388 14.07 -6.13 -10.05
CA ILE A 388 14.00 -5.31 -8.82
C ILE A 388 14.40 -3.87 -9.11
N ILE A 389 15.39 -3.64 -9.98
CA ILE A 389 15.82 -2.27 -10.32
C ILE A 389 14.76 -1.55 -11.18
N ASP A 390 14.10 -2.22 -12.12
CA ASP A 390 12.89 -1.68 -12.79
C ASP A 390 11.82 -1.24 -11.77
N MET A 391 11.60 -2.06 -10.73
CA MET A 391 10.61 -1.80 -9.67
C MET A 391 11.05 -0.66 -8.74
N ALA A 392 12.33 -0.55 -8.42
CA ALA A 392 12.89 0.54 -7.61
C ALA A 392 12.84 1.90 -8.35
N ILE A 393 13.08 1.89 -9.67
CA ILE A 393 12.88 3.07 -10.54
C ILE A 393 11.40 3.50 -10.53
N PHE A 394 10.48 2.54 -10.65
CA PHE A 394 9.04 2.79 -10.57
C PHE A 394 8.61 3.36 -9.22
N ASP A 395 9.03 2.73 -8.12
CA ASP A 395 8.71 3.16 -6.77
C ASP A 395 9.34 4.52 -6.43
N PHE A 396 10.54 4.84 -6.94
CA PHE A 396 11.16 6.16 -6.77
C PHE A 396 10.39 7.25 -7.52
N LEU A 397 9.98 7.02 -8.77
CA LEU A 397 9.16 7.98 -9.53
C LEU A 397 7.88 8.35 -8.77
N ILE A 398 7.15 7.37 -8.22
CA ILE A 398 5.94 7.64 -7.44
C ILE A 398 6.25 8.08 -6.00
N GLY A 399 7.44 7.84 -5.47
CA GLY A 399 7.81 8.11 -4.07
C GLY A 399 7.31 7.06 -3.07
N ASN A 400 7.07 5.82 -3.51
CA ASN A 400 6.57 4.73 -2.66
C ASN A 400 7.71 4.11 -1.83
N MET A 401 7.65 4.31 -0.52
CA MET A 401 8.63 3.76 0.43
C MET A 401 8.25 2.37 0.98
N ASP A 402 7.02 1.88 0.74
CA ASP A 402 6.41 0.72 1.43
C ASP A 402 6.61 -0.62 0.67
N ARG A 403 7.60 -0.71 -0.24
CA ARG A 403 7.88 -1.92 -1.04
C ARG A 403 8.58 -3.01 -0.22
N HIS A 404 7.89 -3.53 0.81
CA HIS A 404 8.40 -4.60 1.68
C HIS A 404 8.56 -5.93 0.94
N HIS A 405 7.64 -6.27 0.04
CA HIS A 405 7.61 -7.52 -0.69
C HIS A 405 7.20 -7.26 -2.14
N TYR A 406 7.47 -8.21 -3.01
CA TYR A 406 6.93 -8.28 -4.36
C TYR A 406 6.23 -9.63 -4.58
N GLU A 407 5.20 -9.65 -5.43
CA GLU A 407 4.57 -10.90 -5.88
C GLU A 407 5.11 -11.34 -7.25
N MET A 408 5.07 -12.64 -7.52
CA MET A 408 5.30 -13.22 -8.86
C MET A 408 4.40 -14.43 -9.08
N PHE A 409 4.05 -14.75 -10.33
CA PHE A 409 3.37 -16.00 -10.66
C PHE A 409 4.34 -17.19 -10.61
N THR A 410 4.03 -18.18 -9.77
CA THR A 410 4.87 -19.39 -9.60
C THR A 410 5.13 -20.12 -10.93
N LYS A 411 4.17 -20.07 -11.86
CA LYS A 411 4.25 -20.70 -13.20
C LYS A 411 5.40 -20.15 -14.08
N PHE A 412 5.91 -18.94 -13.83
CA PHE A 412 7.00 -18.37 -14.62
C PHE A 412 8.40 -18.62 -14.03
N GLY A 413 8.50 -19.07 -12.78
CA GLY A 413 9.78 -19.33 -12.09
C GLY A 413 10.58 -18.06 -11.80
N ASP A 414 11.88 -18.21 -11.55
CA ASP A 414 12.77 -17.11 -11.16
C ASP A 414 12.95 -16.04 -12.25
N ASP A 415 12.76 -16.43 -13.52
CA ASP A 415 12.68 -15.52 -14.68
C ASP A 415 11.30 -14.88 -14.91
N GLY A 416 10.37 -15.04 -13.96
CA GLY A 416 9.11 -14.30 -13.95
C GLY A 416 9.30 -12.82 -13.62
N PHE A 417 8.49 -11.96 -14.25
CA PHE A 417 8.41 -10.53 -13.89
C PHE A 417 7.81 -10.35 -12.49
N LEU A 418 8.14 -9.23 -11.83
CA LEU A 418 7.55 -8.84 -10.55
C LEU A 418 6.21 -8.14 -10.78
N ILE A 419 5.21 -8.45 -9.95
CA ILE A 419 3.89 -7.83 -10.00
C ILE A 419 3.90 -6.62 -9.08
N HIS A 420 3.63 -5.43 -9.62
CA HIS A 420 3.66 -4.16 -8.91
C HIS A 420 2.28 -3.91 -8.25
N LEU A 421 2.03 -4.56 -7.11
CA LEU A 421 0.79 -4.44 -6.32
C LEU A 421 0.91 -3.33 -5.23
N ASP A 422 -0.21 -2.96 -4.61
CA ASP A 422 -0.28 -2.08 -3.43
C ASP A 422 0.57 -0.79 -3.55
N ASN A 423 0.31 -0.01 -4.59
CA ASN A 423 1.04 1.23 -4.90
C ASN A 423 0.40 2.46 -4.22
N ALA A 424 -0.61 2.26 -3.37
CA ALA A 424 -1.38 3.31 -2.70
C ALA A 424 -0.58 4.21 -1.73
N ARG A 425 0.70 3.94 -1.47
CA ARG A 425 1.62 4.87 -0.76
C ARG A 425 2.54 5.67 -1.69
N GLY A 426 2.40 5.51 -3.00
CA GLY A 426 2.92 6.47 -3.97
C GLY A 426 2.20 7.81 -3.86
N PHE A 427 2.79 8.85 -4.44
CA PHE A 427 2.26 10.21 -4.50
C PHE A 427 1.87 10.81 -3.14
N GLY A 428 2.56 10.39 -2.06
CA GLY A 428 2.41 11.00 -0.73
C GLY A 428 3.05 12.38 -0.62
N ARG A 429 4.17 12.62 -1.31
CA ARG A 429 4.85 13.93 -1.37
C ARG A 429 5.25 14.26 -2.82
N HIS A 430 5.10 15.51 -3.22
CA HIS A 430 5.61 16.14 -4.44
C HIS A 430 6.77 17.10 -4.19
N SER A 431 6.87 17.67 -2.99
CA SER A 431 7.92 18.63 -2.61
C SER A 431 9.26 17.97 -2.24
N GLN A 432 9.25 16.66 -1.95
CA GLN A 432 10.41 15.85 -1.56
C GLN A 432 10.61 14.67 -2.51
N ASP A 433 11.87 14.28 -2.74
CA ASP A 433 12.27 13.06 -3.46
C ASP A 433 13.06 12.16 -2.51
N GLU A 434 12.61 10.91 -2.33
CA GLU A 434 13.22 9.99 -1.36
C GLU A 434 14.27 9.11 -2.03
N LEU A 435 15.50 9.62 -2.11
CA LEU A 435 16.64 8.99 -2.80
C LEU A 435 16.93 7.57 -2.31
N SER A 436 16.61 7.22 -1.06
CA SER A 436 16.86 5.87 -0.54
C SER A 436 15.99 4.78 -1.17
N ILE A 437 14.90 5.12 -1.88
CA ILE A 437 14.16 4.15 -2.71
C ILE A 437 15.02 3.67 -3.89
N LEU A 438 15.89 4.54 -4.40
CA LEU A 438 16.71 4.30 -5.59
C LEU A 438 18.03 3.55 -5.29
N SER A 439 18.29 3.20 -4.01
CA SER A 439 19.44 2.39 -3.57
C SER A 439 19.70 1.11 -4.38
N PRO A 440 18.69 0.35 -4.88
CA PRO A 440 18.95 -0.80 -5.75
C PRO A 440 19.64 -0.43 -7.07
N LEU A 441 19.38 0.76 -7.63
CA LEU A 441 20.06 1.22 -8.84
C LEU A 441 21.49 1.67 -8.51
N SER A 442 21.67 2.54 -7.50
CA SER A 442 22.98 3.13 -7.17
C SER A 442 23.97 2.15 -6.52
N GLN A 443 23.52 1.20 -5.71
CA GLN A 443 24.39 0.17 -5.11
C GLN A 443 24.74 -0.95 -6.09
N CYS A 444 23.84 -1.28 -7.02
CA CYS A 444 24.07 -2.37 -7.95
C CYS A 444 24.74 -1.92 -9.25
N CYS A 445 24.53 -0.67 -9.67
CA CYS A 445 24.91 -0.11 -10.97
C CYS A 445 24.62 -1.06 -12.14
N ARG A 446 23.34 -1.44 -12.27
CA ARG A 446 22.81 -2.27 -13.37
C ARG A 446 21.45 -1.75 -13.80
N ILE A 447 21.19 -1.65 -15.09
CA ILE A 447 19.88 -1.29 -15.65
C ILE A 447 19.66 -2.07 -16.96
N LYS A 448 18.40 -2.33 -17.33
CA LYS A 448 18.09 -2.89 -18.65
C LYS A 448 18.22 -1.82 -19.73
N LYS A 449 18.79 -2.20 -20.88
CA LYS A 449 18.84 -1.36 -22.08
C LYS A 449 17.46 -0.83 -22.48
N LYS A 450 16.42 -1.68 -22.47
CA LYS A 450 15.04 -1.25 -22.74
C LYS A 450 14.56 -0.16 -21.77
N THR A 451 14.74 -0.38 -20.47
CA THR A 451 14.31 0.56 -19.43
C THR A 451 15.04 1.89 -19.56
N LEU A 452 16.36 1.88 -19.75
CA LEU A 452 17.15 3.10 -19.96
C LEU A 452 16.70 3.89 -21.19
N LEU A 453 16.51 3.23 -22.34
CA LEU A 453 16.06 3.88 -23.57
C LEU A 453 14.65 4.52 -23.42
N HIS A 454 13.74 3.87 -22.70
CA HIS A 454 12.42 4.45 -22.40
C HIS A 454 12.52 5.67 -21.47
N LEU A 455 13.37 5.62 -20.44
CA LEU A 455 13.60 6.76 -19.54
C LEU A 455 14.24 7.96 -20.27
N GLN A 456 15.22 7.69 -21.15
CA GLN A 456 15.85 8.70 -22.01
C GLN A 456 14.88 9.32 -23.02
N LEU A 457 13.93 8.55 -23.55
CA LEU A 457 12.87 9.06 -24.42
C LEU A 457 11.91 9.98 -23.65
N LEU A 458 11.43 9.54 -22.48
CA LEU A 458 10.47 10.28 -21.64
C LEU A 458 11.05 11.56 -21.00
N ALA A 459 12.37 11.76 -21.10
CA ALA A 459 13.05 12.99 -20.70
C ALA A 459 13.13 14.04 -21.83
N GLN A 460 12.78 13.69 -23.07
CA GLN A 460 12.77 14.61 -24.21
C GLN A 460 11.51 15.49 -24.20
N ALA A 461 11.61 16.71 -24.75
CA ALA A 461 10.51 17.66 -24.73
C ALA A 461 9.24 17.14 -25.43
N ASP A 462 9.40 16.41 -26.54
CA ASP A 462 8.31 15.87 -27.38
C ASP A 462 7.56 14.69 -26.71
N TYR A 463 8.14 14.10 -25.65
CA TYR A 463 7.61 12.91 -24.96
C TYR A 463 7.63 13.06 -23.43
N ARG A 464 7.68 14.30 -22.92
CA ARG A 464 7.91 14.61 -21.50
C ARG A 464 6.98 13.80 -20.58
N LEU A 465 7.57 13.11 -19.61
CA LEU A 465 6.88 12.20 -18.70
C LEU A 465 5.62 12.82 -18.05
N SER A 466 5.72 14.05 -17.54
CA SER A 466 4.57 14.75 -16.94
C SER A 466 3.42 14.99 -17.91
N ASP A 467 3.69 15.30 -19.18
CA ASP A 467 2.68 15.62 -20.19
C ASP A 467 2.02 14.36 -20.77
N VAL A 468 2.78 13.28 -21.00
CA VAL A 468 2.17 11.99 -21.38
C VAL A 468 1.40 11.34 -20.22
N MET A 469 1.84 11.55 -18.97
CA MET A 469 1.09 11.15 -17.77
C MET A 469 -0.21 11.95 -17.64
N ARG A 470 -0.15 13.27 -17.82
CA ARG A 470 -1.31 14.17 -17.86
C ARG A 470 -2.35 13.68 -18.87
N GLU A 471 -1.97 13.53 -20.14
CA GLU A 471 -2.86 13.07 -21.21
C GLU A 471 -3.49 11.70 -20.88
N SER A 472 -2.65 10.73 -20.51
CA SER A 472 -3.07 9.38 -20.13
C SER A 472 -4.08 9.38 -18.97
N LEU A 473 -3.97 10.30 -18.01
CA LEU A 473 -4.88 10.42 -16.86
C LEU A 473 -6.18 11.18 -17.17
N LEU A 474 -6.27 11.92 -18.28
CA LEU A 474 -7.54 12.51 -18.74
C LEU A 474 -8.57 11.46 -19.17
N GLU A 475 -8.14 10.22 -19.45
CA GLU A 475 -9.04 9.09 -19.71
C GLU A 475 -9.88 8.69 -18.48
N ASP A 476 -9.50 9.12 -17.26
CA ASP A 476 -10.14 8.69 -16.02
C ASP A 476 -11.34 9.54 -15.56
N GLN A 477 -12.33 8.89 -14.95
CA GLN A 477 -13.52 9.58 -14.41
C GLN A 477 -13.16 10.57 -13.30
N LEU A 478 -12.07 10.31 -12.58
CA LEU A 478 -11.61 11.11 -11.45
C LEU A 478 -10.57 12.17 -11.84
N SER A 479 -10.44 12.47 -13.14
CA SER A 479 -9.56 13.53 -13.64
C SER A 479 -9.91 14.89 -13.01
N PRO A 480 -8.93 15.67 -12.53
CA PRO A 480 -7.49 15.40 -12.53
C PRO A 480 -7.09 14.41 -11.41
N VAL A 481 -6.47 13.27 -11.75
CA VAL A 481 -6.09 12.23 -10.78
C VAL A 481 -4.89 12.65 -9.92
N LEU A 482 -3.92 13.33 -10.55
CA LEU A 482 -2.76 13.97 -9.91
C LEU A 482 -2.86 15.49 -10.08
N THR A 483 -2.23 16.23 -9.16
CA THR A 483 -2.06 17.69 -9.26
C THR A 483 -0.76 18.04 -9.99
N GLU A 484 -0.66 19.28 -10.50
CA GLU A 484 0.54 19.77 -11.23
C GLU A 484 1.87 19.52 -10.49
N PRO A 485 1.99 19.74 -9.16
CA PRO A 485 3.25 19.48 -8.47
C PRO A 485 3.69 18.01 -8.52
N HIS A 486 2.75 17.05 -8.49
CA HIS A 486 3.09 15.63 -8.65
C HIS A 486 3.52 15.30 -10.08
N LEU A 487 2.90 15.90 -11.09
CA LEU A 487 3.30 15.72 -12.49
C LEU A 487 4.73 16.26 -12.71
N LEU A 488 5.02 17.49 -12.26
CA LEU A 488 6.36 18.09 -12.36
C LEU A 488 7.41 17.36 -11.50
N ALA A 489 7.01 16.73 -10.39
CA ALA A 489 7.90 15.88 -9.61
C ALA A 489 8.35 14.62 -10.37
N LEU A 490 7.53 14.07 -11.28
CA LEU A 490 7.92 12.92 -12.11
C LEU A 490 9.08 13.27 -13.04
N ASP A 491 9.04 14.44 -13.69
CA ASP A 491 10.15 14.90 -14.56
C ASP A 491 11.44 15.09 -13.75
N ARG A 492 11.34 15.72 -12.57
CA ARG A 492 12.48 15.94 -11.67
C ARG A 492 13.11 14.62 -11.20
N ARG A 493 12.28 13.65 -10.81
CA ARG A 493 12.72 12.29 -10.43
C ARG A 493 13.32 11.52 -11.60
N LEU A 494 12.78 11.68 -12.81
CA LEU A 494 13.33 11.09 -14.03
C LEU A 494 14.76 11.59 -14.31
N GLN A 495 15.03 12.89 -14.14
CA GLN A 495 16.40 13.43 -14.26
C GLN A 495 17.35 12.83 -13.21
N ILE A 496 16.91 12.67 -11.95
CA ILE A 496 17.71 12.04 -10.89
C ILE A 496 18.04 10.57 -11.22
N ILE A 497 17.10 9.82 -11.82
CA ILE A 497 17.34 8.45 -12.28
C ILE A 497 18.43 8.44 -13.37
N LEU A 498 18.32 9.30 -14.38
CA LEU A 498 19.29 9.38 -15.48
C LEU A 498 20.69 9.77 -14.99
N GLN A 499 20.79 10.79 -14.14
CA GLN A 499 22.05 11.21 -13.49
C GLN A 499 22.69 10.09 -12.65
N THR A 500 21.88 9.24 -12.01
CA THR A 500 22.40 8.07 -11.28
C THR A 500 22.93 6.99 -12.22
N VAL A 501 22.28 6.78 -13.38
CA VAL A 501 22.82 5.88 -14.41
C VAL A 501 24.12 6.43 -15.01
N GLU A 502 24.20 7.73 -15.29
CA GLU A 502 25.40 8.40 -15.78
C GLU A 502 26.58 8.20 -14.81
N ALA A 503 26.41 8.49 -13.52
CA ALA A 503 27.44 8.26 -12.49
C ALA A 503 27.87 6.77 -12.39
N CYS A 504 26.93 5.83 -12.52
CA CYS A 504 27.25 4.40 -12.61
C CYS A 504 28.06 4.04 -13.87
N VAL A 505 27.74 4.64 -15.02
CA VAL A 505 28.43 4.42 -16.30
C VAL A 505 29.83 5.02 -16.28
N GLU A 506 30.03 6.19 -15.68
CA GLU A 506 31.36 6.76 -15.44
C GLU A 506 32.22 5.89 -14.52
N ALA A 507 31.63 5.33 -13.44
CA ALA A 507 32.36 4.52 -12.46
C ALA A 507 32.68 3.09 -12.93
N HIS A 508 31.88 2.50 -13.83
CA HIS A 508 31.95 1.07 -14.17
C HIS A 508 31.95 0.74 -15.66
N GLY A 509 31.76 1.73 -16.54
CA GLY A 509 31.66 1.54 -17.99
C GLY A 509 30.28 1.04 -18.44
N GLU A 510 29.80 1.56 -19.57
CA GLU A 510 28.46 1.30 -20.10
C GLU A 510 28.13 -0.20 -20.21
N GLN A 511 29.08 -1.00 -20.73
CA GLN A 511 28.91 -2.45 -20.92
C GLN A 511 28.75 -3.24 -19.61
N SER A 512 29.17 -2.68 -18.47
CA SER A 512 28.97 -3.27 -17.15
C SER A 512 27.57 -2.94 -16.61
N VAL A 513 27.10 -1.71 -16.86
CA VAL A 513 25.85 -1.16 -16.31
C VAL A 513 24.63 -1.54 -17.15
N VAL A 514 24.69 -1.37 -18.46
CA VAL A 514 23.56 -1.49 -19.38
C VAL A 514 23.44 -2.92 -19.88
N ALA A 515 22.58 -3.70 -19.22
CA ALA A 515 22.29 -5.07 -19.59
C ALA A 515 21.39 -5.16 -20.83
N THR A 516 21.83 -5.87 -21.86
CA THR A 516 20.99 -6.34 -22.97
C THR A 516 20.10 -7.50 -22.52
N ASP A 517 18.89 -7.60 -23.09
CA ASP A 517 17.99 -8.72 -22.81
C ASP A 517 18.47 -9.97 -23.57
N SER A 518 18.57 -11.11 -22.88
CA SER A 518 19.11 -12.38 -23.45
C SER A 518 18.28 -12.96 -24.60
N ALA A 519 17.10 -12.40 -24.88
CA ALA A 519 16.29 -12.74 -26.04
C ALA A 519 16.92 -12.32 -27.38
N GLU A 520 17.87 -11.38 -27.40
CA GLU A 520 18.60 -10.98 -28.62
C GLU A 520 19.71 -11.98 -29.02
N GLN A 521 20.07 -12.94 -28.15
CA GLN A 521 21.22 -13.84 -28.35
C GLN A 521 20.86 -15.24 -28.92
N SER A 522 19.58 -15.53 -29.18
CA SER A 522 19.11 -16.87 -29.55
C SER A 522 18.71 -17.06 -31.02
N VAL A 523 19.18 -16.20 -31.92
CA VAL A 523 19.06 -16.39 -33.38
C VAL A 523 20.45 -16.51 -34.02
N PRO A 524 21.02 -17.72 -34.13
CA PRO A 524 22.15 -17.98 -35.01
C PRO A 524 21.70 -17.81 -36.46
N ASP A 525 22.49 -17.08 -37.25
CA ASP A 525 22.17 -16.79 -38.65
C ASP A 525 22.34 -18.05 -39.51
N SER A 526 21.23 -18.74 -39.80
CA SER A 526 21.22 -20.03 -40.52
C SER A 526 21.37 -19.89 -42.03
N SER A 527 21.81 -18.72 -42.52
CA SER A 527 21.88 -18.35 -43.94
C SER A 527 23.27 -18.55 -44.59
N GLN A 528 24.31 -18.95 -43.84
CA GLN A 528 25.67 -19.19 -44.36
C GLN A 528 26.16 -20.64 -44.24
N ALA A 529 25.35 -21.61 -44.65
CA ALA A 529 25.78 -23.01 -44.80
C ALA A 529 25.03 -23.76 -45.91
N ASN A 530 25.43 -23.56 -47.18
CA ASN A 530 25.44 -24.57 -48.27
C ASN A 530 25.72 -23.91 -49.64
N LEU A 531 27.00 -23.82 -50.05
CA LEU A 531 27.38 -23.45 -51.43
C LEU A 531 28.73 -24.04 -51.89
N THR A 532 29.06 -25.27 -51.45
CA THR A 532 30.23 -26.03 -51.94
C THR A 532 30.02 -27.55 -51.86
N SER A 533 29.41 -28.14 -52.90
CA SER A 533 29.65 -29.50 -53.44
C SER A 533 28.78 -29.70 -54.68
#